data_AF-A0A135LDL3-F1
#
_entry.id   AF-A0A135LDL3-F1
#
_cell.length_a   1.000
_cell.length_b   1.000
_cell.length_c   1.000
_cell.angle_alpha   90.00
_cell.angle_beta   90.00
_cell.angle_gamma   90.00
#
_symmetry.space_group_name_H-M   'P 1'
#
loop_
_entity.id
_entity.type
_entity.pdbx_description
1 polymer ?
#
loop_
_entity_poly.entity_id
_entity_poly.type
_entity_poly.pdbx_seq_one_letter_code
_entity_poly.pdbx_strand_id
1 'polypeptide(L)'
;MPRTEELNRLAVNAERDVNSYQSRQGTGRKSDSTIQAVESGVDEMVDKRFSQPTSVKYGPGSTACDSDRRVIPEEEGGIRDARNRLPRAAQFEGVGGPEDKV
;
A
#
# COMPACT_ATOMS: atom_id res chain seq x y z
N MET A 1 24.68 0.46 -13.35
CA MET A 1 23.79 1.00 -14.39
C MET A 1 23.36 -0.17 -15.28
N PRO A 2 22.05 -0.46 -15.42
CA PRO A 2 21.58 -1.53 -16.29
C PRO A 2 21.96 -1.26 -17.74
N ARG A 3 22.21 -2.32 -18.52
CA ARG A 3 22.60 -2.20 -19.93
C ARG A 3 21.37 -1.94 -20.80
N THR A 4 21.56 -1.27 -21.94
CA THR A 4 20.48 -0.92 -22.88
C THR A 4 19.66 -2.14 -23.34
N GLU A 5 20.29 -3.29 -23.53
CA GLU A 5 19.61 -4.54 -23.88
C GLU A 5 18.70 -5.07 -22.76
N GLU A 6 19.10 -4.92 -21.50
CA GLU A 6 18.31 -5.32 -20.34
C GLU A 6 17.06 -4.43 -20.24
N LEU A 7 17.22 -3.12 -20.48
CA LEU A 7 16.11 -2.17 -20.52
C LEU A 7 15.13 -2.48 -21.65
N ASN A 8 15.62 -2.83 -22.85
CA ASN A 8 14.77 -3.22 -23.97
C ASN A 8 13.97 -4.49 -23.67
N ARG A 9 14.59 -5.50 -23.04
CA ARG A 9 13.89 -6.72 -22.63
C ARG A 9 12.84 -6.44 -21.55
N LEU A 10 13.18 -5.59 -20.58
CA LEU A 10 12.25 -5.15 -19.54
C LEU A 10 11.04 -4.42 -20.14
N ALA A 11 11.28 -3.51 -21.09
CA ALA A 11 10.22 -2.78 -21.79
C ALA A 11 9.27 -3.72 -22.53
N VAL A 12 9.80 -4.68 -23.31
CA VAL A 12 8.98 -5.67 -24.03
C VAL A 12 8.17 -6.54 -23.07
N ASN A 13 8.74 -6.92 -21.93
CA ASN A 13 8.01 -7.70 -20.93
C ASN A 13 6.91 -6.88 -20.26
N ALA A 14 7.16 -5.60 -19.96
CA ALA A 14 6.16 -4.68 -19.42
C ALA A 14 5.00 -4.44 -20.40
N GLU A 15 5.30 -4.27 -21.69
CA GLU A 15 4.27 -4.16 -22.74
C GLU A 15 3.38 -5.40 -22.80
N ARG A 16 3.94 -6.60 -22.65
CA ARG A 16 3.17 -7.84 -22.61
C ARG A 16 2.31 -7.95 -21.36
N ASP A 17 2.82 -7.56 -20.20
CA ASP A 17 2.07 -7.60 -18.93
C ASP A 17 0.85 -6.66 -18.96
N VAL A 18 1.03 -5.43 -19.48
CA VAL A 18 -0.06 -4.45 -19.66
C VAL A 18 -1.09 -4.94 -20.68
N ASN A 19 -0.62 -5.57 -21.77
CA ASN A 19 -1.51 -6.09 -22.82
C ASN A 19 -2.13 -7.46 -22.49
N SER A 20 -1.79 -8.05 -21.36
CA SER A 20 -2.37 -9.32 -20.94
C SER A 20 -3.88 -9.18 -20.70
N TYR A 21 -4.61 -10.26 -20.96
CA TYR A 21 -6.06 -10.30 -20.81
C TYR A 21 -6.53 -9.93 -19.39
N GLN A 22 -5.79 -10.40 -18.37
CA GLN A 22 -6.07 -10.11 -16.96
C GLN A 22 -5.88 -8.63 -16.60
N SER A 23 -4.83 -7.99 -17.12
CA SER A 23 -4.60 -6.56 -16.93
C SER A 23 -5.67 -5.71 -17.63
N ARG A 24 -6.08 -6.11 -18.84
CA ARG A 24 -7.11 -5.39 -19.62
C ARG A 24 -8.51 -5.48 -19.02
N GLN A 25 -8.89 -6.64 -18.49
CA GLN A 25 -10.24 -6.84 -17.97
C GLN A 25 -10.37 -6.56 -16.47
N GLY A 26 -9.24 -6.41 -15.76
CA GLY A 26 -9.24 -6.34 -14.30
C GLY A 26 -9.62 -7.66 -13.61
N THR A 27 -10.00 -8.69 -14.37
CA THR A 27 -10.38 -10.02 -13.90
C THR A 27 -9.16 -10.94 -13.88
N GLY A 28 -8.43 -10.89 -12.78
CA GLY A 28 -7.37 -11.85 -12.45
C GLY A 28 -7.27 -11.96 -10.94
N ARG A 29 -6.94 -13.15 -10.43
CA ARG A 29 -6.64 -13.33 -9.00
C ARG A 29 -5.43 -12.45 -8.67
N LYS A 30 -5.65 -11.38 -7.90
CA LYS A 30 -4.61 -10.45 -7.40
C LYS A 30 -3.95 -10.96 -6.11
N SER A 31 -4.40 -12.09 -5.60
CA SER A 31 -3.81 -12.79 -4.46
C SER A 31 -4.38 -14.21 -4.36
N ASP A 32 -3.67 -15.08 -3.65
CA ASP A 32 -4.21 -16.36 -3.18
C ASP A 32 -5.18 -16.13 -1.99
N SER A 33 -5.02 -15.01 -1.29
CA SER A 33 -5.81 -14.53 -0.16
C SER A 33 -6.92 -13.57 -0.64
N THR A 34 -8.03 -14.11 -1.17
CA THR A 34 -9.12 -13.32 -1.79
C THR A 34 -9.74 -12.24 -0.90
N ILE A 35 -9.51 -12.27 0.43
CA ILE A 35 -10.08 -11.29 1.36
C ILE A 35 -9.14 -10.07 1.55
N GLN A 36 -7.83 -10.29 1.64
CA GLN A 36 -6.86 -9.24 2.01
C GLN A 36 -6.51 -8.30 0.83
N ALA A 37 -6.45 -8.84 -0.39
CA ALA A 37 -6.24 -8.02 -1.59
C ALA A 37 -7.50 -7.26 -2.04
N VAL A 38 -8.70 -7.82 -1.77
CA VAL A 38 -9.97 -7.14 -2.11
C VAL A 38 -10.19 -5.94 -1.21
N GLU A 39 -9.84 -6.02 0.07
CA GLU A 39 -9.88 -4.86 0.94
C GLU A 39 -8.88 -3.80 0.48
N SER A 40 -7.58 -4.15 0.40
CA SER A 40 -6.51 -3.18 0.08
C SER A 40 -6.50 -2.65 -1.36
N GLY A 41 -7.13 -3.33 -2.32
CA GLY A 41 -7.06 -2.99 -3.74
C GLY A 41 -5.67 -3.18 -4.35
N VAL A 42 -4.76 -3.81 -3.62
CA VAL A 42 -3.36 -4.01 -3.98
C VAL A 42 -3.10 -5.49 -4.21
N ASP A 43 -2.30 -5.80 -5.25
CA ASP A 43 -1.82 -7.15 -5.55
C ASP A 43 -0.70 -7.52 -4.56
N GLU A 44 -0.92 -8.53 -3.73
CA GLU A 44 0.08 -9.04 -2.75
C GLU A 44 1.33 -9.61 -3.45
N MET A 45 1.20 -10.04 -4.71
CA MET A 45 2.31 -10.59 -5.48
C MET A 45 3.21 -9.51 -6.11
N VAL A 46 3.00 -8.22 -5.78
CA VAL A 46 3.84 -7.12 -6.30
C VAL A 46 5.32 -7.32 -5.95
N ASP A 47 5.60 -7.84 -4.76
CA ASP A 47 6.97 -8.14 -4.29
C ASP A 47 7.66 -9.23 -5.12
N LYS A 48 6.89 -10.10 -5.79
CA LYS A 48 7.43 -11.10 -6.72
C LYS A 48 7.62 -10.54 -8.13
N ARG A 49 6.85 -9.51 -8.50
CA ARG A 49 6.94 -8.85 -9.82
C ARG A 49 8.09 -7.86 -9.88
N PHE A 50 8.35 -7.15 -8.79
CA PHE A 50 9.42 -6.17 -8.69
C PHE A 50 10.51 -6.71 -7.79
N SER A 51 11.74 -6.80 -8.31
CA SER A 51 12.90 -7.25 -7.55
C SER A 51 13.39 -6.22 -6.51
N GLN A 52 12.78 -5.04 -6.49
CA GLN A 52 13.09 -3.99 -5.54
C GLN A 52 12.18 -4.15 -4.32
N PRO A 53 12.65 -3.83 -3.10
CA PRO A 53 11.81 -3.86 -1.92
C PRO A 53 10.64 -2.90 -2.11
N THR A 54 9.46 -3.46 -2.36
CA THR A 54 8.19 -2.74 -2.41
C THR A 54 7.68 -2.64 -0.98
N SER A 55 7.69 -1.45 -0.38
CA SER A 55 7.15 -1.19 0.97
C SER A 55 5.61 -1.15 0.99
N VAL A 56 4.99 -1.94 0.11
CA VAL A 56 3.57 -1.90 -0.19
C VAL A 56 2.84 -2.69 0.88
N LYS A 57 2.01 -2.01 1.67
CA LYS A 57 1.16 -2.65 2.68
C LYS A 57 -0.14 -3.12 2.02
N TYR A 58 -0.48 -4.39 2.20
CA TYR A 58 -1.74 -4.99 1.77
C TYR A 58 -2.51 -5.55 2.99
N GLY A 59 -3.80 -5.87 2.81
CA GLY A 59 -4.64 -6.42 3.88
C GLY A 59 -5.40 -5.43 4.76
N PRO A 60 -6.05 -5.93 5.84
CA PRO A 60 -6.93 -5.14 6.70
C PRO A 60 -6.17 -4.01 7.41
N GLY A 61 -6.64 -2.77 7.23
CA GLY A 61 -5.98 -1.58 7.78
C GLY A 61 -4.92 -0.96 6.86
N SER A 62 -4.63 -1.56 5.70
CA SER A 62 -3.79 -0.97 4.66
C SER A 62 -4.56 -0.08 3.68
N THR A 63 -5.90 -0.18 3.69
CA THR A 63 -6.79 0.68 2.90
C THR A 63 -6.81 2.11 3.39
N ALA A 64 -6.88 3.05 2.45
CA ALA A 64 -7.39 4.39 2.74
C ALA A 64 -8.87 4.24 3.12
N CYS A 65 -9.17 4.30 4.41
CA CYS A 65 -10.52 4.37 4.89
C CYS A 65 -10.88 5.85 5.03
N ASP A 66 -12.01 6.27 4.49
CA ASP A 66 -12.55 7.64 4.56
C ASP A 66 -13.02 8.01 5.99
N SER A 67 -12.58 7.26 7.01
CA SER A 67 -12.93 7.49 8.40
C SER A 67 -11.70 7.82 9.22
N ASP A 68 -11.83 8.86 10.04
CA ASP A 68 -10.77 9.36 10.90
C ASP A 68 -10.46 8.46 12.11
N ARG A 69 -11.00 7.23 12.10
CA ARG A 69 -10.84 6.24 13.16
C ARG A 69 -9.57 5.40 13.01
N ARG A 70 -8.90 5.45 11.85
CA ARG A 70 -7.66 4.71 11.62
C ARG A 70 -6.55 5.27 12.49
N VAL A 71 -5.79 4.36 13.09
CA VAL A 71 -4.58 4.66 13.85
C VAL A 71 -3.46 4.96 12.87
N ILE A 72 -2.74 6.05 13.11
CA ILE A 72 -1.58 6.46 12.32
C ILE A 72 -0.36 5.71 12.88
N PRO A 73 0.28 4.82 12.11
CA PRO A 73 1.48 4.10 12.55
C PRO A 73 2.67 5.05 12.76
N GLU A 74 3.66 4.62 13.54
CA GLU A 74 4.90 5.40 13.76
C GLU A 74 5.64 5.72 12.45
N GLU A 75 5.64 4.76 11.53
CA GLU A 75 6.23 4.93 10.19
C GLU A 75 5.56 6.04 9.37
N GLU A 76 4.28 6.34 9.65
CA GLU A 76 3.50 7.40 9.00
C GLU A 76 3.51 8.70 9.83
N GLY A 77 4.29 8.76 10.92
CA GLY A 77 4.40 9.94 11.79
C GLY A 77 3.48 9.89 13.02
N GLY A 78 2.90 8.75 13.35
CA GLY A 78 2.13 8.56 14.57
C GLY A 78 3.01 8.54 15.82
N ILE A 79 2.93 9.56 16.65
CA ILE A 79 3.71 9.63 17.90
C ILE A 79 2.90 8.97 19.02
N ARG A 80 3.51 8.02 19.74
CA ARG A 80 2.85 7.38 20.88
C ARG A 80 2.66 8.36 22.02
N ASP A 81 1.44 8.39 22.53
CA ASP A 81 1.06 9.08 23.75
C ASP A 81 1.70 8.41 24.99
N ALA A 82 1.69 9.08 26.15
CA ALA A 82 2.20 8.58 27.44
C ALA A 82 1.58 7.23 27.86
N ARG A 83 0.41 6.88 27.30
CA ARG A 83 -0.26 5.58 27.49
C ARG A 83 0.09 4.52 26.43
N ASN A 84 1.14 4.75 25.65
CA ASN A 84 1.61 3.88 24.57
C ASN A 84 0.56 3.63 23.47
N ARG A 85 -0.36 4.57 23.28
CA ARG A 85 -1.41 4.53 22.24
C ARG A 85 -0.96 5.37 21.06
N LEU A 86 -1.22 4.88 19.85
CA LEU A 86 -0.99 5.64 18.63
C LEU A 86 -2.20 6.53 18.32
N PRO A 87 -1.96 7.73 17.74
CA PRO A 87 -3.00 8.69 17.50
C PRO A 87 -3.85 8.28 16.30
N ARG A 88 -5.10 8.72 16.28
CA ARG A 88 -6.01 8.58 15.14
C ARG A 88 -6.04 9.87 14.33
N ALA A 89 -6.40 9.78 13.06
CA ALA A 89 -6.52 10.95 12.19
C ALA A 89 -7.43 12.05 12.77
N ALA A 90 -8.52 11.69 13.46
CA ALA A 90 -9.44 12.66 14.09
C ALA A 90 -8.74 13.55 15.14
N GLN A 91 -7.68 13.05 15.76
CA GLN A 91 -6.93 13.81 16.77
C GLN A 91 -6.01 14.85 16.14
N PHE A 92 -5.75 14.79 14.83
CA PHE A 92 -5.04 15.84 14.10
C PHE A 92 -5.97 16.91 13.52
N GLU A 93 -7.29 16.74 13.62
CA GLU A 93 -8.26 17.71 13.10
C GLU A 93 -8.45 18.88 14.08
N GLY A 94 -8.29 20.13 13.60
CA GLY A 94 -8.45 21.35 14.40
C GLY A 94 -7.14 21.93 14.96
N VAL A 95 -7.25 22.87 15.91
CA VAL A 95 -6.07 23.51 16.53
C VAL A 95 -5.47 22.56 17.56
N GLY A 96 -4.15 22.35 17.48
CA GLY A 96 -3.41 21.45 18.37
C GLY A 96 -3.35 20.01 17.83
N GLY A 97 -2.28 19.31 18.20
CA GLY A 97 -2.01 17.95 17.78
C GLY A 97 -2.64 16.89 18.70
N PRO A 98 -2.42 15.59 18.43
CA PRO A 98 -2.85 14.53 19.32
C PRO A 98 -2.29 14.67 20.74
N GLU A 99 -1.14 15.31 20.92
CA GLU A 99 -0.54 15.67 22.21
C GLU A 99 -1.40 16.60 23.07
N ASP A 100 -2.25 17.42 22.45
CA ASP A 100 -3.14 18.37 23.13
C ASP A 100 -4.52 17.78 23.43
N LYS A 101 -4.83 16.59 22.88
CA LYS A 101 -6.18 15.96 22.89
C LYS A 101 -6.19 14.62 23.66
N VAL A 102 -5.26 14.44 24.59
CA VAL A 102 -4.96 13.20 25.34
C VAL A 102 -5.91 12.90 26.49
#